data_AF-A0A958G3K2-F1
#
_entry.id   AF-A0A958G3K2-F1
#
_cell.length_a   1.000
_cell.length_b   1.000
_cell.length_c   1.000
_cell.angle_alpha   90.00
_cell.angle_beta   90.00
_cell.angle_gamma   90.00
#
_symmetry.space_group_name_H-M   'P 1'
#
loop_
_entity.id
_entity.type
_entity.pdbx_description
1 polymer ?
#
loop_
_entity_poly.entity_id
_entity_poly.type
_entity_poly.pdbx_seq_one_letter_code
_entity_poly.pdbx_strand_id
1 'polypeptide(L)' 'GEGTGFWKLEIRNQGNVDLVVSDLALTNPAFAVDAPALPFSIGRDDTATVTVQFTPSAIASFEDSLKI' A
#
# COMPACT_ATOMS: atom_id res chain seq x y z
N GLY A 1 10.10 -15.27 -9.08
CA GLY A 1 9.72 -16.67 -8.83
C GLY A 1 8.23 -16.76 -8.84
N GLU A 2 7.65 -17.81 -9.39
CA GLU A 2 6.23 -17.93 -9.79
C GLU A 2 5.18 -17.89 -8.65
N GLY A 3 5.52 -17.32 -7.49
CA GLY A 3 4.60 -17.12 -6.36
C GLY A 3 4.35 -15.65 -6.00
N THR A 4 5.08 -14.68 -6.57
CA THR A 4 4.93 -13.26 -6.16
C THR A 4 3.90 -12.53 -7.02
N GLY A 5 2.90 -11.92 -6.37
CA GLY A 5 1.93 -11.03 -6.98
C GLY A 5 2.17 -9.56 -6.62
N PHE A 6 1.75 -8.65 -7.49
CA PHE A 6 1.81 -7.20 -7.25
C PHE A 6 0.48 -6.54 -7.61
N TRP A 7 -0.02 -5.66 -6.75
CA TRP A 7 -1.20 -4.84 -7.02
C TRP A 7 -0.86 -3.38 -6.78
N LYS A 8 -1.29 -2.53 -7.71
CA LYS A 8 -1.18 -1.08 -7.58
C LYS A 8 -2.46 -0.55 -6.93
N LEU A 9 -2.29 0.22 -5.86
CA LEU A 9 -3.35 0.97 -5.20
C LEU A 9 -3.07 2.46 -5.39
N GLU A 10 -4.06 3.18 -5.89
CA GLU A 10 -4.01 4.63 -6.05
C GLU A 10 -4.76 5.31 -4.90
N ILE A 11 -4.06 6.17 -4.18
CA ILE A 11 -4.61 7.01 -3.12
C ILE A 11 -4.75 8.41 -3.69
N ARG A 12 -5.99 8.85 -3.91
CA ARG A 12 -6.28 10.16 -4.46
C ARG A 12 -6.72 11.14 -3.37
N ASN A 13 -6.07 12.29 -3.31
CA ASN A 13 -6.52 13.38 -2.44
C ASN A 13 -7.64 14.17 -3.12
N GLN A 14 -8.86 14.05 -2.59
CA GLN A 14 -10.03 14.81 -3.04
C GLN A 14 -10.31 16.05 -2.18
N GLY A 15 -9.44 16.34 -1.21
CA GLY A 15 -9.51 17.51 -0.36
C GLY A 15 -8.99 18.79 -1.04
N ASN A 16 -9.15 19.92 -0.36
CA ASN A 16 -8.67 21.23 -0.81
C ASN A 16 -7.30 21.63 -0.22
N VAL A 17 -6.72 20.76 0.61
CA VAL A 17 -5.40 20.89 1.25
C VAL A 17 -4.64 19.57 1.09
N ASP A 18 -3.35 19.56 1.42
CA ASP A 18 -2.51 18.37 1.37
C ASP A 18 -3.01 17.27 2.32
N LEU A 19 -3.07 16.03 1.81
CA LEU A 19 -3.30 14.83 2.60
C LEU A 19 -1.95 14.27 3.05
N VAL A 20 -1.76 14.12 4.36
CA VAL A 20 -0.55 13.50 4.92
C VAL A 20 -0.84 12.03 5.23
N VAL A 21 -0.10 11.13 4.59
CA VAL A 21 -0.08 9.71 4.93
C VAL A 21 1.06 9.48 5.91
N SER A 22 0.71 9.18 7.17
CA SER A 22 1.69 9.04 8.26
C SER A 22 2.15 7.60 8.49
N ASP A 23 1.30 6.63 8.18
CA ASP A 23 1.58 5.22 8.39
C ASP A 23 0.96 4.36 7.28
N LEU A 24 1.53 3.18 7.05
CA LEU A 24 0.99 2.14 6.19
C LEU A 24 1.29 0.79 6.84
N ALA A 25 0.26 0.10 7.30
CA ALA A 25 0.44 -1.12 8.08
C ALA A 25 -0.23 -2.34 7.43
N LEU A 26 0.56 -3.39 7.29
CA LEU A 26 0.15 -4.77 7.02
C LEU A 26 0.64 -5.62 8.20
N THR A 27 -0.13 -6.63 8.57
CA THR A 27 0.16 -7.49 9.73
C THR A 27 0.61 -8.89 9.33
N ASN A 28 0.23 -9.33 8.14
CA ASN A 28 0.55 -10.65 7.61
C ASN A 28 1.84 -10.57 6.77
N PRO A 29 2.90 -11.29 7.15
CA PRO A 29 4.21 -11.21 6.48
C PRO A 29 4.22 -11.75 5.05
N ALA A 30 3.15 -12.42 4.61
CA ALA A 30 2.98 -12.76 3.21
C ALA A 30 2.75 -11.52 2.33
N PHE A 31 2.43 -10.36 2.91
CA PHE A 31 2.23 -9.10 2.23
C PHE A 31 3.28 -8.07 2.67
N ALA A 32 3.70 -7.23 1.72
CA ALA A 32 4.52 -6.06 1.95
C ALA A 32 3.95 -4.89 1.15
N VAL A 33 4.23 -3.67 1.60
CA VAL A 33 3.84 -2.45 0.88
C VAL A 33 5.11 -1.70 0.46
N ASP A 34 5.19 -1.40 -0.83
CA ASP A 34 6.17 -0.49 -1.41
C ASP A 34 5.48 0.86 -1.65
N ALA A 35 6.00 1.89 -1.01
CA ALA A 35 5.40 3.22 -0.95
C ALA A 35 6.48 4.29 -0.78
N PRO A 36 6.16 5.58 -1.02
CA PRO A 36 7.05 6.68 -0.66
C PRO A 36 7.44 6.64 0.83
N ALA A 37 8.60 7.20 1.17
CA ALA A 37 9.06 7.26 2.55
C ALA A 37 8.05 8.01 3.42
N LEU A 38 7.66 7.40 4.54
CA LEU A 38 6.69 7.97 5.48
C LEU A 38 7.36 8.99 6.42
N PRO A 39 6.65 10.07 6.80
CA PRO A 39 5.36 10.47 6.23
C PRO A 39 5.54 11.07 4.83
N PHE A 40 4.54 10.90 3.96
CA PHE A 40 4.49 11.58 2.66
C PHE A 40 3.19 12.36 2.48
N SER A 41 3.24 13.39 1.64
CA SER A 41 2.09 14.23 1.31
C SER A 41 1.58 13.97 -0.10
N ILE A 42 0.26 13.98 -0.25
CA ILE A 42 -0.43 13.97 -1.54
C ILE A 42 -1.07 15.34 -1.70
N GLY A 43 -0.62 16.09 -2.70
CA GLY A 43 -1.14 17.43 -2.98
C GLY A 43 -2.63 17.43 -3.30
N ARG A 44 -3.26 18.60 -3.25
CA ARG A 44 -4.66 18.75 -3.68
C ARG A 44 -4.86 18.19 -5.11
N ASP A 45 -5.94 17.45 -5.29
CA ASP A 45 -6.36 16.82 -6.55
C ASP A 45 -5.35 15.81 -7.14
N ASP A 46 -4.27 15.50 -6.41
CA ASP A 46 -3.19 14.63 -6.82
C ASP A 46 -3.41 13.18 -6.35
N THR A 47 -2.59 12.26 -6.86
CA THR A 47 -2.66 10.82 -6.59
C THR A 47 -1.28 10.25 -6.30
N ALA A 48 -1.15 9.49 -5.22
CA ALA A 48 0.01 8.64 -4.97
C ALA A 48 -0.31 7.19 -5.29
N THR A 49 0.63 6.48 -5.92
CA THR A 49 0.54 5.04 -6.12
C THR A 49 1.36 4.32 -5.05
N VAL A 50 0.76 3.34 -4.38
CA VAL A 50 1.45 2.37 -3.53
C VAL A 50 1.29 0.98 -4.13
N THR A 51 2.28 0.10 -3.95
CA THR A 51 2.24 -1.26 -4.49
C THR A 51 2.21 -2.26 -3.34
N VAL A 52 1.18 -3.11 -3.31
CA VAL A 52 1.14 -4.26 -2.42
C VAL A 52 1.81 -5.42 -3.13
N GLN A 53 2.83 -6.01 -2.49
CA GLN A 53 3.48 -7.24 -2.92
C GLN A 53 2.96 -8.41 -2.07
N PHE A 54 2.57 -9.51 -2.70
CA PHE A 54 2.23 -10.77 -2.03
C PHE A 54 3.26 -11.83 -2.37
N THR A 55 3.89 -12.43 -1.36
CA THR A 55 4.87 -13.50 -1.48
C THR A 55 4.54 -14.62 -0.48
N PRO A 56 3.59 -15.51 -0.80
CA PRO A 56 3.19 -16.59 0.10
C PRO A 56 4.31 -17.61 0.28
N SER A 57 4.46 -18.12 1.50
CA SER A 57 5.43 -19.18 1.83
C SER A 57 4.89 -20.60 1.66
N ALA A 58 3.58 -20.74 1.43
CA ALA A 58 2.88 -22.02 1.29
C ALA A 58 1.62 -21.87 0.42
N ILE A 59 1.10 -22.99 -0.07
CA ILE A 59 -0.17 -23.05 -0.81
C ILE A 59 -1.31 -23.04 0.22
N ALA A 60 -1.83 -21.86 0.54
CA ALA A 60 -2.89 -21.63 1.52
C ALA A 60 -3.61 -20.29 1.25
N SER A 61 -4.66 -20.00 2.03
CA SER A 61 -5.39 -18.73 1.96
C SER A 61 -4.70 -17.62 2.77
N PHE A 62 -4.36 -16.55 2.05
CA PHE A 62 -3.82 -15.24 2.45
C PHE A 62 -4.90 -14.21 2.78
N GLU A 63 -4.95 -13.59 3.97
CA GLU A 63 -5.78 -12.39 4.20
C GLU A 63 -5.03 -11.34 5.02
N ASP A 64 -5.25 -10.06 4.70
CA ASP A 64 -4.83 -8.89 5.47
C ASP A 64 -5.66 -7.66 5.06
N SER A 65 -5.54 -6.56 5.82
CA SER A 65 -6.10 -5.26 5.48
C SER A 65 -5.02 -4.19 5.59
N LEU A 66 -4.69 -3.53 4.48
CA LEU A 66 -3.80 -2.37 4.50
C LEU A 66 -4.49 -1.23 5.26
N LYS A 67 -3.90 -0.83 6.39
CA LYS A 67 -4.34 0.36 7.14
C LYS A 67 -3.49 1.55 6.73
N ILE A 68 -4.17 2.66 6.48
CA ILE A 68 -3.62 3.98 6.12
C ILE A 68 -4.00 4.95 7.23
#